data_AF-A0A8X7Y2E3-F1
#
_entry.id   AF-A0A8X7Y2E3-F1
#
_cell.length_a   1.000
_cell.length_b   1.000
_cell.length_c   1.000
_cell.angle_alpha   90.00
_cell.angle_beta   90.00
_cell.angle_gamma   90.00
#
_symmetry.space_group_name_H-M   'P 1'
#
loop_
_entity.id
_entity.type
_entity.pdbx_description
1 polymer ?
#
loop_
_entity_poly.entity_id
_entity_poly.type
_entity_poly.pdbx_seq_one_letter_code
_entity_poly.pdbx_strand_id
1 'polypeptide(L)'
;MFGSVLNYVTLRLLGEGPNDGDGAMDKGHDWILNHGSATMITSWGKMWLSVQKDVVSLPDGLSTYVLLIWEEEDLYYPHPLVQDALWALLDKAAEPVLMHWPGKKLREQALHTTMEHIHYEDENTRYICIGPVNKGYNGSQLWDTSFAVQAIISTKLVEEYGPTLRKAHAYIKNSQWYIVINCYQIFLLEVGYYARRNGSLTCESYDRSLGILQGVGSRETSTNGDGGFATYELTRSYSWLELINPAETFGDIVIDYPYVECTSAAIQALVSFKKLYPGHRQEEIERCIRKATKFIESIQEKDGSWFAPFPLKTCIWRTG
;
A
#
# COMPACT_ATOMS: atom_id res chain seq x y z
N MET A 1 -12.16 -5.09 -18.58
CA MET A 1 -10.99 -4.94 -19.50
C MET A 1 -9.61 -5.34 -18.94
N PHE A 2 -9.15 -4.77 -17.81
CA PHE A 2 -7.76 -4.76 -17.32
C PHE A 2 -7.09 -6.14 -17.21
N GLY A 3 -7.76 -7.09 -16.55
CA GLY A 3 -7.23 -8.44 -16.36
C GLY A 3 -7.06 -9.21 -17.68
N SER A 4 -8.06 -9.14 -18.56
CA SER A 4 -8.05 -9.87 -19.83
C SER A 4 -6.90 -9.41 -20.74
N VAL A 5 -6.70 -8.10 -20.87
CA VAL A 5 -5.64 -7.54 -21.72
C VAL A 5 -4.25 -7.89 -21.17
N LEU A 6 -4.00 -7.70 -19.87
CA LEU A 6 -2.67 -7.97 -19.31
C LEU A 6 -2.34 -9.46 -19.33
N ASN A 7 -3.28 -10.35 -19.03
CA ASN A 7 -3.04 -11.79 -19.12
C ASN A 7 -2.82 -12.25 -20.57
N TYR A 8 -3.60 -11.72 -21.53
CA TYR A 8 -3.37 -12.00 -22.94
C TYR A 8 -1.95 -11.60 -23.36
N VAL A 9 -1.52 -10.39 -23.01
CA VAL A 9 -0.16 -9.90 -23.28
C VAL A 9 0.92 -10.76 -22.59
N THR A 10 0.70 -11.16 -21.33
CA THR A 10 1.59 -12.08 -20.63
C THR A 10 1.75 -13.41 -21.37
N LEU A 11 0.65 -14.02 -21.84
CA LEU A 11 0.71 -15.26 -22.60
C LEU A 11 1.49 -15.08 -23.92
N ARG A 12 1.27 -13.96 -24.63
CA ARG A 12 2.05 -13.60 -25.83
C ARG A 12 3.55 -13.48 -25.54
N LEU A 13 3.91 -12.87 -24.41
CA LEU A 13 5.31 -12.76 -23.96
C LEU A 13 5.92 -14.11 -23.60
N LEU A 14 5.12 -15.05 -23.09
CA LEU A 14 5.54 -16.41 -22.76
C LEU A 14 5.67 -17.32 -24.00
N GLY A 15 5.31 -16.83 -25.19
CA GLY A 15 5.50 -17.51 -26.46
C GLY A 15 4.25 -18.10 -27.08
N GLU A 16 3.08 -17.96 -26.43
CA GLU A 16 1.80 -18.40 -27.01
C GLU A 16 1.48 -17.59 -28.26
N GLY A 17 1.26 -18.26 -29.39
CA GLY A 17 0.72 -17.77 -30.65
C GLY A 17 -0.69 -17.17 -30.51
N PRO A 18 -1.17 -16.37 -31.49
CA PRO A 18 -2.52 -15.81 -31.44
C PRO A 18 -3.61 -16.88 -31.41
N ASN A 19 -3.32 -18.06 -31.99
CA ASN A 19 -4.24 -19.19 -32.10
C ASN A 19 -3.84 -20.37 -31.18
N ASP A 20 -2.92 -20.15 -30.23
CA ASP A 20 -2.43 -21.20 -29.32
C ASP A 20 -3.33 -21.31 -28.06
N GLY A 21 -2.86 -22.04 -27.04
CA GLY A 21 -3.59 -22.20 -25.77
C GLY A 21 -4.94 -22.93 -25.89
N ASP A 22 -5.11 -23.85 -26.84
CA ASP A 22 -6.36 -24.61 -27.06
C ASP A 22 -7.58 -23.67 -27.28
N GLY A 23 -7.36 -22.61 -28.06
CA GLY A 23 -8.36 -21.59 -28.37
C GLY A 23 -8.61 -20.57 -27.24
N ALA A 24 -7.83 -20.59 -26.16
CA ALA A 24 -7.90 -19.57 -25.11
C ALA A 24 -7.43 -18.20 -25.63
N MET A 25 -6.41 -18.17 -26.49
CA MET A 25 -5.89 -16.93 -27.08
C MET A 25 -6.93 -16.28 -28.00
N ASP A 26 -7.56 -17.06 -28.88
CA ASP A 26 -8.65 -16.57 -29.75
C ASP A 26 -9.81 -15.99 -28.94
N LYS A 27 -10.28 -16.72 -27.92
CA LYS A 27 -11.37 -16.25 -27.04
C LYS A 27 -10.99 -14.97 -26.30
N GLY A 28 -9.76 -14.88 -25.79
CA GLY A 28 -9.27 -13.69 -25.11
C GLY A 28 -9.21 -12.49 -26.05
N HIS A 29 -8.68 -12.69 -27.25
CA HIS A 29 -8.62 -11.66 -28.28
C HIS A 29 -10.01 -11.16 -28.70
N ASP A 30 -10.93 -12.08 -29.01
CA ASP A 30 -12.30 -11.76 -29.40
C ASP A 30 -13.04 -11.03 -28.27
N TRP A 31 -12.86 -11.48 -27.02
CA TRP A 31 -13.44 -10.80 -25.86
C TRP A 31 -12.92 -9.36 -25.77
N ILE A 32 -11.60 -9.13 -25.87
CA ILE A 32 -11.02 -7.80 -25.80
C ILE A 32 -11.58 -6.88 -26.91
N LEU A 33 -11.65 -7.38 -28.15
CA LEU A 33 -12.16 -6.58 -29.27
C LEU A 33 -13.65 -6.25 -29.12
N ASN A 34 -14.46 -7.21 -28.66
CA ASN A 34 -15.89 -7.01 -28.45
C ASN A 34 -16.21 -6.01 -27.31
N HIS A 35 -15.24 -5.72 -26.45
CA HIS A 35 -15.35 -4.79 -25.31
C HIS A 35 -14.62 -3.46 -25.55
N GLY A 36 -14.41 -3.10 -26.83
CA GLY A 36 -13.86 -1.79 -27.20
C GLY A 36 -12.34 -1.74 -27.26
N SER A 37 -11.66 -2.91 -27.36
CA SER A 37 -10.21 -3.03 -27.49
C SER A 37 -9.43 -2.59 -26.25
N ALA A 38 -8.11 -2.75 -26.27
CA ALA A 38 -7.19 -2.32 -25.22
C ALA A 38 -7.20 -0.80 -25.00
N THR A 39 -7.83 -0.02 -25.88
CA THR A 39 -8.06 1.42 -25.66
C THR A 39 -8.90 1.71 -24.42
N MET A 40 -9.76 0.78 -24.01
CA MET A 40 -10.65 0.91 -22.85
C MET A 40 -10.00 0.46 -21.52
N ILE A 41 -8.72 0.08 -21.55
CA ILE A 41 -8.01 -0.34 -20.33
C ILE A 41 -7.77 0.84 -19.38
N THR A 42 -7.73 0.59 -18.08
CA THR A 42 -7.46 1.58 -17.03
C THR A 42 -6.05 2.17 -17.13
N SER A 43 -5.80 3.29 -16.45
CA SER A 43 -4.55 4.06 -16.49
C SER A 43 -3.31 3.23 -16.16
N TRP A 44 -3.43 2.35 -15.16
CA TRP A 44 -2.39 1.37 -14.81
C TRP A 44 -2.09 0.41 -15.96
N GLY A 45 -3.11 -0.04 -16.68
CA GLY A 45 -2.94 -0.92 -17.84
C GLY A 45 -2.28 -0.19 -19.01
N LYS A 46 -2.68 1.06 -19.26
CA LYS A 46 -2.05 1.93 -20.27
C LYS A 46 -0.56 2.16 -19.97
N MET A 47 -0.22 2.37 -18.70
CA MET A 47 1.17 2.47 -18.26
C MET A 47 1.96 1.21 -18.64
N TRP A 48 1.49 0.01 -18.26
CA TRP A 48 2.17 -1.24 -18.58
C TRP A 48 2.33 -1.48 -20.08
N LEU A 49 1.27 -1.26 -20.87
CA LEU A 49 1.32 -1.40 -22.33
C LEU A 49 2.29 -0.40 -22.97
N SER A 50 2.38 0.82 -22.45
CA SER A 50 3.30 1.85 -22.99
C SER A 50 4.77 1.48 -22.83
N VAL A 51 5.11 0.71 -21.80
CA VAL A 51 6.47 0.19 -21.56
C VAL A 51 6.75 -1.02 -22.45
N GLN A 52 5.72 -1.81 -22.78
CA GLN A 52 5.85 -3.07 -23.53
C GLN A 52 5.66 -2.93 -25.05
N LYS A 53 5.35 -1.72 -25.54
CA LYS A 53 5.07 -1.43 -26.96
C LYS A 53 6.15 -1.92 -27.94
N ASP A 54 7.40 -1.99 -27.48
CA ASP A 54 8.55 -2.41 -28.30
C ASP A 54 8.86 -3.91 -28.19
N VAL A 55 8.15 -4.62 -27.30
CA VAL A 55 8.40 -6.04 -26.96
C VAL A 55 7.27 -6.95 -27.46
N VAL A 56 6.03 -6.43 -27.52
CA VAL A 56 4.86 -7.20 -27.95
C VAL A 56 4.24 -6.54 -29.17
N SER A 57 4.27 -7.24 -30.30
CA SER A 57 3.44 -6.89 -31.45
C SER A 57 1.98 -7.20 -31.11
N LEU A 58 1.25 -6.18 -30.68
CA LEU A 58 -0.19 -6.27 -30.54
C LEU A 58 -0.81 -6.34 -31.95
N PRO A 59 -1.78 -7.24 -32.20
CA PRO A 59 -2.47 -7.30 -33.49
C PRO A 59 -3.12 -5.97 -33.87
N ASP A 60 -3.27 -5.76 -35.18
CA ASP A 60 -3.90 -4.56 -35.76
C ASP A 60 -5.27 -4.27 -35.10
N GLY A 61 -5.42 -3.09 -34.48
CA GLY A 61 -6.64 -2.68 -33.76
C GLY A 61 -6.48 -2.47 -32.25
N LEU A 62 -5.35 -2.86 -31.66
CA LEU A 62 -5.00 -2.63 -30.25
C LEU A 62 -4.10 -1.40 -30.06
N SER A 63 -4.27 -0.38 -30.91
CA SER A 63 -3.41 0.80 -30.93
C SER A 63 -3.46 1.57 -29.60
N THR A 64 -2.29 1.76 -28.99
CA THR A 64 -2.09 2.53 -27.76
C THR A 64 -2.11 4.03 -28.05
N TYR A 65 -3.24 4.56 -28.50
CA TYR A 65 -3.47 6.00 -28.33
C TYR A 65 -3.95 6.20 -26.89
N VAL A 66 -3.18 6.96 -26.12
CA VAL A 66 -3.50 7.40 -24.77
C VAL A 66 -4.69 8.36 -24.86
N LEU A 67 -5.88 7.81 -25.04
CA LEU A 67 -7.14 8.50 -24.88
C LEU A 67 -7.69 8.09 -23.52
N LEU A 68 -8.14 9.07 -22.73
CA LEU A 68 -8.75 8.90 -21.39
C LEU A 68 -10.15 8.26 -21.49
N ILE A 69 -10.26 7.14 -22.21
CA ILE A 69 -11.49 6.38 -22.38
C ILE A 69 -11.27 5.03 -21.71
N TRP A 70 -12.24 4.61 -20.90
CA TRP A 70 -12.16 3.41 -20.07
C TRP A 70 -13.48 2.65 -20.17
N GLU A 71 -13.44 1.35 -19.92
CA GLU A 71 -14.65 0.53 -19.77
C GLU A 71 -15.31 0.80 -18.41
N GLU A 72 -16.63 1.01 -18.40
CA GLU A 72 -17.42 1.29 -17.19
C GLU A 72 -17.32 0.16 -16.15
N GLU A 73 -17.11 -1.08 -16.60
CA GLU A 73 -17.06 -2.26 -15.74
C GLU A 73 -15.84 -2.29 -14.80
N ASP A 74 -14.70 -1.71 -15.19
CA ASP A 74 -13.50 -1.66 -14.36
C ASP A 74 -13.41 -0.35 -13.54
N LEU A 75 -14.35 0.59 -13.73
CA LEU A 75 -14.32 1.91 -13.11
C LEU A 75 -14.95 1.88 -11.72
N TYR A 76 -14.14 1.57 -10.71
CA TYR A 76 -14.56 1.57 -9.30
C TYR A 76 -14.58 2.98 -8.69
N TYR A 77 -13.64 3.84 -9.10
CA TYR A 77 -13.45 5.19 -8.57
C TYR A 77 -13.49 6.22 -9.72
N PRO A 78 -14.67 6.73 -10.09
CA PRO A 78 -14.82 7.64 -11.21
C PRO A 78 -14.20 9.01 -10.92
N HIS A 79 -13.63 9.63 -11.94
CA HIS A 79 -13.02 10.94 -11.80
C HIS A 79 -14.07 12.04 -11.60
N PRO A 80 -13.93 12.90 -10.58
CA PRO A 80 -14.74 14.10 -10.47
C PRO A 80 -14.30 15.15 -11.50
N LEU A 81 -15.19 16.07 -11.87
CA LEU A 81 -14.90 17.13 -12.85
C LEU A 81 -13.65 17.98 -12.50
N VAL A 82 -13.36 18.14 -11.21
CA VAL A 82 -12.16 18.87 -10.75
C VAL A 82 -10.87 18.14 -11.14
N GLN A 83 -10.88 16.81 -11.09
CA GLN A 83 -9.76 15.97 -11.49
C GLN A 83 -9.57 16.03 -13.01
N ASP A 84 -10.65 15.92 -13.79
CA ASP A 84 -10.57 16.02 -15.25
C ASP A 84 -10.05 17.39 -15.71
N ALA A 85 -10.50 18.48 -15.07
CA ALA A 85 -10.00 19.82 -15.36
C ALA A 85 -8.52 19.97 -15.02
N LEU A 86 -8.08 19.40 -13.87
CA LEU A 86 -6.68 19.40 -13.47
C LEU A 86 -5.82 18.64 -14.48
N TRP A 87 -6.22 17.43 -14.87
CA TRP A 87 -5.49 16.64 -15.86
C TRP A 87 -5.44 17.31 -17.23
N ALA A 88 -6.55 17.92 -17.68
CA ALA A 88 -6.56 18.67 -18.93
C ALA A 88 -5.61 19.88 -18.90
N LEU A 89 -5.49 20.58 -17.77
CA LEU A 89 -4.55 21.68 -17.61
C LEU A 89 -3.09 21.18 -17.63
N LEU A 90 -2.82 20.09 -16.91
CA LEU A 90 -1.48 19.49 -16.88
C LEU A 90 -1.04 19.02 -18.26
N ASP A 91 -1.90 18.33 -18.99
CA ASP A 91 -1.62 17.83 -20.34
C ASP A 91 -1.51 18.96 -21.38
N LYS A 92 -2.48 19.89 -21.41
CA LYS A 92 -2.54 20.88 -22.51
C LYS A 92 -1.67 22.12 -22.26
N ALA A 93 -1.34 22.42 -21.00
CA ALA A 93 -0.56 23.62 -20.66
C ALA A 93 0.79 23.28 -20.02
N ALA A 94 0.82 22.44 -18.97
CA ALA A 94 2.06 22.19 -18.25
C ALA A 94 3.04 21.31 -19.06
N GLU A 95 2.55 20.24 -19.70
CA GLU A 95 3.38 19.31 -20.46
C GLU A 95 4.14 19.99 -21.62
N PRO A 96 3.52 20.84 -22.46
CA PRO A 96 4.26 21.59 -23.48
C PRO A 96 5.35 22.48 -22.90
N VAL A 97 5.10 23.12 -21.75
CA VAL A 97 6.09 24.00 -21.09
C VAL A 97 7.26 23.19 -20.54
N LEU A 98 6.98 22.04 -19.90
CA LEU A 98 7.99 21.17 -19.31
C LEU A 98 8.83 20.40 -20.35
N MET A 99 8.35 20.32 -21.59
CA MET A 99 9.10 19.74 -22.71
C MET A 99 10.08 20.71 -23.38
N HIS A 100 9.95 22.02 -23.13
CA HIS A 100 10.79 23.05 -23.74
C HIS A 100 11.63 23.79 -22.71
N TRP A 101 12.67 24.49 -23.18
CA TRP A 101 13.46 25.35 -22.31
C TRP A 101 12.61 26.56 -21.84
N PRO A 102 12.62 26.96 -20.55
CA PRO A 102 13.46 26.45 -19.47
C PRO A 102 12.83 25.31 -18.65
N GLY A 103 11.55 24.98 -18.84
CA GLY A 103 10.81 23.96 -18.08
C GLY A 103 11.45 22.56 -18.11
N LYS A 104 12.12 22.23 -19.22
CA LYS A 104 12.89 20.99 -19.36
C LYS A 104 13.94 20.79 -18.24
N LYS A 105 14.56 21.87 -17.75
CA LYS A 105 15.51 21.77 -16.62
C LYS A 105 14.84 21.31 -15.33
N LEU A 106 13.59 21.75 -15.08
CA LEU A 106 12.81 21.29 -13.93
C LEU A 106 12.46 19.82 -14.07
N ARG A 107 12.08 19.37 -15.28
CA ARG A 107 11.84 17.94 -15.54
C ARG A 107 13.09 17.10 -15.31
N GLU A 108 14.25 17.54 -15.80
CA GLU A 108 15.53 16.84 -15.58
C GLU A 108 15.88 16.73 -14.09
N GLN A 109 15.66 17.80 -13.31
CA GLN A 109 15.84 17.77 -11.86
C GLN A 109 14.86 16.82 -11.17
N ALA A 110 13.57 16.85 -11.55
CA ALA A 110 12.56 15.97 -10.99
C ALA A 110 12.87 14.49 -11.28
N LEU A 111 13.32 14.17 -12.49
CA LEU A 111 13.75 12.82 -12.87
C LEU A 111 14.97 12.36 -12.06
N HIS A 112 15.94 13.25 -11.83
CA HIS A 112 17.10 12.95 -11.00
C HIS A 112 16.69 12.59 -9.56
N THR A 113 15.88 13.44 -8.91
CA THR A 113 15.37 13.18 -7.55
C THR A 113 14.50 11.93 -7.49
N THR A 114 13.68 11.67 -8.51
CA THR A 114 12.89 10.43 -8.59
C THR A 114 13.80 9.20 -8.60
N MET A 115 14.88 9.23 -9.39
CA MET A 115 15.86 8.14 -9.43
C MET A 115 16.59 7.95 -8.10
N GLU A 116 16.93 9.05 -7.40
CA GLU A 116 17.52 8.99 -6.06
C GLU A 116 16.58 8.28 -5.06
N HIS A 117 15.29 8.56 -5.10
CA HIS A 117 14.30 7.89 -4.25
C HIS A 117 14.14 6.40 -4.59
N ILE A 118 14.14 6.04 -5.89
CA ILE A 118 14.10 4.63 -6.32
C ILE A 118 15.32 3.88 -5.78
N HIS A 119 16.53 4.40 -5.98
CA HIS A 119 17.76 3.78 -5.46
C HIS A 119 17.74 3.67 -3.94
N TYR A 120 17.25 4.71 -3.25
CA TYR A 120 17.13 4.67 -1.81
C TYR A 120 16.16 3.56 -1.36
N GLU A 121 14.99 3.42 -1.98
CA GLU A 121 14.06 2.32 -1.65
C GLU A 121 14.72 0.95 -1.90
N ASP A 122 15.35 0.78 -3.06
CA ASP A 122 16.04 -0.46 -3.45
C ASP A 122 17.15 -0.83 -2.44
N GLU A 123 18.02 0.11 -2.07
CA GLU A 123 19.12 -0.14 -1.12
C GLU A 123 18.60 -0.51 0.28
N ASN A 124 17.58 0.19 0.77
CA ASN A 124 17.08 -0.03 2.12
C ASN A 124 16.23 -1.30 2.25
N THR A 125 15.48 -1.65 1.21
CA THR A 125 14.65 -2.86 1.20
C THR A 125 15.38 -4.07 0.67
N ARG A 126 16.66 -3.92 0.27
CA ARG A 126 17.46 -4.94 -0.42
C ARG A 126 16.75 -5.44 -1.69
N TYR A 127 16.22 -4.49 -2.47
CA TYR A 127 15.55 -4.70 -3.75
C TYR A 127 14.26 -5.51 -3.65
N ILE A 128 13.63 -5.52 -2.46
CA ILE A 128 12.33 -6.17 -2.24
C ILE A 128 11.18 -5.17 -2.43
N CYS A 129 11.40 -3.90 -2.08
CA CYS A 129 10.40 -2.83 -2.00
C CYS A 129 9.22 -3.19 -1.07
N ILE A 130 8.18 -2.35 -1.08
CA ILE A 130 6.96 -2.56 -0.30
C ILE A 130 6.07 -3.72 -0.83
N GLY A 131 6.11 -3.99 -2.14
CA GLY A 131 5.20 -4.96 -2.75
C GLY A 131 5.46 -5.25 -4.24
N PRO A 132 4.62 -6.11 -4.84
CA PRO A 132 4.86 -6.70 -6.16
C PRO A 132 4.62 -5.76 -7.35
N VAL A 133 4.08 -4.57 -7.13
CA VAL A 133 4.01 -3.54 -8.17
C VAL A 133 5.40 -2.89 -8.34
N ASN A 134 6.06 -2.57 -7.22
CA ASN A 134 7.41 -2.02 -7.24
C ASN A 134 8.44 -3.08 -7.62
N LYS A 135 8.27 -4.33 -7.12
CA LYS A 135 9.17 -5.48 -7.32
C LYS A 135 8.43 -6.82 -7.25
N GLY A 136 8.83 -7.75 -6.37
CA GLY A 136 8.26 -9.11 -6.24
C GLY A 136 7.56 -9.31 -4.90
N TYR A 137 6.55 -10.19 -4.86
CA TYR A 137 5.83 -10.48 -3.63
C TYR A 137 6.69 -11.26 -2.65
N ASN A 138 6.82 -10.77 -1.41
CA ASN A 138 7.71 -11.32 -0.39
C ASN A 138 7.00 -12.22 0.64
N GLY A 139 5.66 -12.29 0.64
CA GLY A 139 4.86 -13.21 1.46
C GLY A 139 4.21 -12.58 2.71
N SER A 140 3.44 -13.39 3.43
CA SER A 140 2.69 -13.03 4.66
C SER A 140 3.25 -13.71 5.92
N GLN A 141 4.50 -14.17 5.89
CA GLN A 141 5.05 -15.14 6.84
C GLN A 141 4.97 -14.68 8.31
N LEU A 142 5.27 -13.41 8.58
CA LEU A 142 5.21 -12.86 9.93
C LEU A 142 3.77 -12.70 10.43
N TRP A 143 2.88 -12.25 9.54
CA TRP A 143 1.45 -12.14 9.84
C TRP A 143 0.89 -13.51 10.23
N ASP A 144 1.08 -14.50 9.36
CA ASP A 144 0.61 -15.88 9.57
C ASP A 144 1.23 -16.52 10.81
N THR A 145 2.53 -16.32 11.05
CA THR A 145 3.19 -16.86 12.25
C THR A 145 2.63 -16.24 13.52
N SER A 146 2.36 -14.92 13.53
CA SER A 146 1.82 -14.21 14.69
C SER A 146 0.40 -14.66 15.02
N PHE A 147 -0.45 -14.86 14.00
CA PHE A 147 -1.80 -15.40 14.21
C PHE A 147 -1.78 -16.87 14.61
N ALA A 148 -0.92 -17.69 14.00
CA ALA A 148 -0.79 -19.10 14.36
C ALA A 148 -0.37 -19.28 15.83
N VAL A 149 0.59 -18.47 16.31
CA VAL A 149 1.00 -18.48 17.72
C VAL A 149 -0.16 -18.11 18.64
N GLN A 150 -0.90 -17.05 18.33
CA GLN A 150 -2.07 -16.64 19.12
C GLN A 150 -3.16 -17.72 19.13
N ALA A 151 -3.43 -18.35 17.99
CA ALA A 151 -4.40 -19.44 17.88
C ALA A 151 -4.00 -20.63 18.75
N ILE A 152 -2.75 -21.11 18.62
CA ILE A 152 -2.24 -22.24 19.42
C ILE A 152 -2.32 -21.94 20.92
N ILE A 153 -1.88 -20.75 21.36
CA ILE A 153 -1.95 -20.38 22.78
C ILE A 153 -3.40 -20.36 23.28
N SER A 154 -4.34 -19.87 22.47
CA SER A 154 -5.76 -19.80 22.81
C SER A 154 -6.41 -21.17 22.97
N THR A 155 -5.92 -22.20 22.27
CA THR A 155 -6.39 -23.60 22.44
C THR A 155 -5.90 -24.27 23.73
N LYS A 156 -5.01 -23.63 24.49
CA LYS A 156 -4.35 -24.21 25.69
C LYS A 156 -3.50 -25.46 25.41
N LEU A 157 -3.09 -25.67 24.16
CA LEU A 157 -2.20 -26.77 23.75
C LEU A 157 -0.72 -26.40 23.78
N VAL A 158 -0.31 -25.46 24.64
CA VAL A 158 1.05 -24.92 24.68
C VAL A 158 2.11 -26.00 24.95
N GLU A 159 1.79 -26.96 25.82
CA GLU A 159 2.71 -28.06 26.16
C GLU A 159 2.92 -29.01 24.97
N GLU A 160 1.88 -29.28 24.18
CA GLU A 160 1.93 -30.14 22.99
C GLU A 160 2.74 -29.48 21.87
N TYR A 161 2.53 -28.17 21.65
CA TYR A 161 3.20 -27.41 20.60
C TYR A 161 4.47 -26.69 21.07
N GLY A 162 5.01 -27.02 22.25
CA GLY A 162 6.14 -26.31 22.86
C GLY A 162 7.37 -26.11 21.95
N PRO A 163 7.87 -27.13 21.22
CA PRO A 163 8.95 -26.97 20.26
C PRO A 163 8.61 -26.04 19.09
N THR A 164 7.37 -26.10 18.58
CA THR A 164 6.87 -25.23 17.50
C THR A 164 6.80 -23.78 17.95
N LEU A 165 6.22 -23.53 19.13
CA LEU A 165 6.12 -22.19 19.72
C LEU A 165 7.50 -21.58 19.98
N ARG A 166 8.50 -22.37 20.40
CA ARG A 166 9.89 -21.91 20.55
C ARG A 166 10.50 -21.47 19.22
N LYS A 167 10.27 -22.23 18.14
CA LYS A 167 10.73 -21.84 16.79
C LYS A 167 10.03 -20.58 16.29
N ALA A 168 8.72 -20.50 16.47
CA ALA A 168 7.93 -19.33 16.09
C ALA A 168 8.40 -18.07 16.85
N HIS A 169 8.64 -18.17 18.16
CA HIS A 169 9.21 -17.09 18.96
C HIS A 169 10.59 -16.66 18.45
N ALA A 170 11.48 -17.61 18.12
CA ALA A 170 12.79 -17.30 17.56
C ALA A 170 12.68 -16.60 16.20
N TYR A 171 11.77 -17.06 15.34
CA TYR A 171 11.48 -16.43 14.06
C TYR A 171 10.97 -14.99 14.23
N ILE A 172 9.98 -14.77 15.09
CA ILE A 172 9.44 -13.44 15.38
C ILE A 172 10.56 -12.53 15.88
N LYS A 173 11.35 -12.97 16.87
CA LYS A 173 12.47 -12.21 17.43
C LYS A 173 13.51 -11.82 16.36
N ASN A 174 13.89 -12.75 15.50
CA ASN A 174 14.86 -12.48 14.43
C ASN A 174 14.28 -11.58 13.33
N SER A 175 12.96 -11.57 13.16
CA SER A 175 12.27 -10.74 12.17
C SER A 175 12.07 -9.29 12.63
N GLN A 176 12.23 -8.99 13.93
CA GLN A 176 12.01 -7.64 14.49
C GLN A 176 12.81 -6.54 13.76
N TRP A 177 14.09 -6.79 13.44
CA TRP A 177 14.93 -5.83 12.72
C TRP A 177 14.48 -5.57 11.28
N TYR A 178 13.91 -6.55 10.61
CA TYR A 178 13.39 -6.41 9.25
C TYR A 178 12.08 -5.61 9.19
N ILE A 179 11.30 -5.59 10.28
CA ILE A 179 10.03 -4.85 10.39
C ILE A 179 10.27 -3.34 10.53
N VAL A 180 11.24 -2.93 11.35
CA VAL A 180 11.58 -1.51 11.52
C VAL A 180 11.97 -0.86 10.18
N ILE A 181 12.67 -1.62 9.35
CA ILE A 181 13.16 -1.16 8.05
C ILE A 181 12.05 -1.19 6.99
N ASN A 182 11.11 -2.14 7.01
CA ASN A 182 10.10 -2.23 5.96
C ASN A 182 8.77 -1.52 6.28
N CYS A 183 8.41 -1.32 7.55
CA CYS A 183 7.12 -0.73 7.93
C CYS A 183 7.13 0.79 8.16
N TYR A 184 8.30 1.44 8.37
CA TYR A 184 8.40 2.88 8.66
C TYR A 184 9.13 3.69 7.58
N GLN A 185 9.22 3.13 6.38
CA GLN A 185 10.17 3.59 5.38
C GLN A 185 9.82 4.95 4.79
N ILE A 186 8.54 5.37 4.71
CA ILE A 186 8.18 6.69 4.15
C ILE A 186 8.37 7.86 5.15
N PHE A 187 8.47 7.61 6.47
CA PHE A 187 8.85 8.60 7.49
C PHE A 187 10.36 8.79 7.53
N LEU A 188 11.11 7.71 7.34
CA LEU A 188 12.57 7.74 7.25
C LEU A 188 13.07 8.18 5.87
N LEU A 189 12.28 8.03 4.80
CA LEU A 189 12.56 8.57 3.46
C LEU A 189 12.69 10.10 3.49
N GLU A 190 11.70 10.79 4.06
CA GLU A 190 11.64 12.25 4.05
C GLU A 190 12.64 12.88 5.05
N VAL A 191 12.72 12.31 6.26
CA VAL A 191 13.65 12.76 7.31
C VAL A 191 15.09 12.35 7.01
N GLY A 192 15.31 11.15 6.46
CA GLY A 192 16.64 10.65 6.09
C GLY A 192 17.22 11.36 4.87
N TYR A 193 16.41 11.73 3.88
CA TYR A 193 16.82 12.60 2.77
C TYR A 193 17.23 14.00 3.28
N TYR A 194 16.43 14.62 4.16
CA TYR A 194 16.75 15.92 4.77
C TYR A 194 17.98 15.87 5.71
N ALA A 195 18.14 14.81 6.49
CA ALA A 195 19.27 14.65 7.42
C ALA A 195 20.61 14.43 6.68
N ARG A 196 20.58 13.70 5.55
CA ARG A 196 21.78 13.46 4.72
C ARG A 196 22.29 14.73 4.03
N ARG A 197 21.39 15.69 3.74
CA ARG A 197 21.73 17.00 3.16
C ARG A 197 22.26 18.01 4.19
N ASN A 198 21.84 17.89 5.46
CA ASN A 198 22.14 18.87 6.52
C ASN A 198 23.11 18.37 7.61
N GLY A 199 23.61 17.14 7.52
CA GLY A 199 24.76 16.67 8.31
C GLY A 199 24.49 16.35 9.78
N SER A 200 23.25 16.09 10.19
CA SER A 200 22.96 15.65 11.57
C SER A 200 22.20 14.32 11.61
N LEU A 201 22.90 13.29 12.09
CA LEU A 201 22.29 12.06 12.61
C LEU A 201 22.75 11.95 14.06
N THR A 202 21.92 12.41 15.01
CA THR A 202 22.16 12.18 16.44
C THR A 202 21.53 10.86 16.88
N CYS A 203 22.11 10.25 17.92
CA CYS A 203 21.68 8.98 18.53
C CYS A 203 20.19 8.90 18.94
N GLU A 204 19.44 9.99 18.95
CA GLU A 204 17.98 10.02 19.21
C GLU A 204 17.12 9.31 18.16
N SER A 205 17.68 9.03 16.98
CA SER A 205 17.01 8.29 15.90
C SER A 205 16.96 6.77 16.16
N TYR A 206 17.88 6.23 16.97
CA TYR A 206 18.00 4.80 17.24
C TYR A 206 17.09 4.32 18.39
N ASP A 207 16.78 5.18 19.36
CA ASP A 207 15.78 4.90 20.40
C ASP A 207 14.35 4.91 19.85
N ARG A 208 14.14 5.60 18.72
CA ARG A 208 12.83 5.73 18.06
C ARG A 208 12.34 4.42 17.44
N SER A 209 13.27 3.60 16.93
CA SER A 209 13.00 2.30 16.29
C SER A 209 12.80 1.14 17.28
N LEU A 210 13.54 1.13 18.39
CA LEU A 210 13.36 0.14 19.47
C LEU A 210 12.04 0.34 20.22
N GLY A 211 11.62 1.59 20.39
CA GLY A 211 10.41 1.92 21.13
C GLY A 211 9.11 1.50 20.43
N ILE A 212 9.04 1.53 19.10
CA ILE A 212 7.81 1.18 18.38
C ILE A 212 7.56 -0.34 18.37
N LEU A 213 8.62 -1.14 18.29
CA LEU A 213 8.57 -2.60 18.43
C LEU A 213 8.16 -3.07 19.84
N GLN A 214 8.37 -2.23 20.86
CA GLN A 214 7.93 -2.49 22.23
C GLN A 214 6.63 -1.74 22.60
N GLY A 215 6.00 -1.03 21.66
CA GLY A 215 4.78 -0.25 21.91
C GLY A 215 4.99 1.00 22.76
N VAL A 216 6.24 1.45 22.97
CA VAL A 216 6.59 2.54 23.87
C VAL A 216 7.89 3.29 23.49
N GLY A 217 7.99 3.76 22.24
CA GLY A 217 8.93 4.82 21.80
C GLY A 217 8.35 6.22 21.95
N SER A 218 9.15 7.22 22.30
CA SER A 218 8.78 8.48 22.99
C SER A 218 7.77 9.41 22.28
N ARG A 219 6.98 10.12 23.13
CA ARG A 219 6.08 11.27 22.89
C ARG A 219 5.22 11.23 21.60
N GLU A 220 3.94 10.91 21.78
CA GLU A 220 2.91 10.84 20.70
C GLU A 220 3.16 9.69 19.71
N THR A 221 3.18 8.49 20.29
CA THR A 221 3.10 7.18 19.64
C THR A 221 2.09 7.17 18.48
N SER A 222 2.52 6.72 17.29
CA SER A 222 1.85 6.28 16.02
C SER A 222 0.32 6.39 15.84
N THR A 223 -0.34 7.27 16.58
CA THR A 223 -1.76 7.55 16.61
C THR A 223 -1.96 8.86 15.88
N ASN A 224 -2.93 8.88 14.99
CA ASN A 224 -3.35 10.08 14.32
C ASN A 224 -4.02 11.05 15.30
N GLY A 225 -4.23 12.30 14.87
CA GLY A 225 -4.85 13.33 15.70
C GLY A 225 -6.24 12.94 16.22
N ASP A 226 -6.96 12.10 15.48
CA ASP A 226 -8.24 11.50 15.83
C ASP A 226 -8.15 10.29 16.80
N GLY A 227 -6.93 9.77 17.01
CA GLY A 227 -6.65 8.62 17.86
C GLY A 227 -6.54 7.28 17.14
N GLY A 228 -6.85 7.20 15.84
CA GLY A 228 -6.77 5.97 15.06
C GLY A 228 -5.33 5.63 14.65
N PHE A 229 -5.10 4.36 14.32
CA PHE A 229 -3.84 3.87 13.75
C PHE A 229 -4.04 3.53 12.28
N ALA A 230 -3.14 4.03 11.42
CA ALA A 230 -3.08 3.66 10.01
C ALA A 230 -2.20 2.41 9.81
N THR A 231 -1.89 2.06 8.55
CA THR A 231 -1.21 0.81 8.23
C THR A 231 0.30 0.85 8.46
N TYR A 232 0.99 1.77 7.78
CA TYR A 232 2.44 1.88 7.81
C TYR A 232 2.87 3.15 8.57
N GLU A 233 2.08 4.22 8.46
CA GLU A 233 2.49 5.55 8.90
C GLU A 233 1.39 6.32 9.62
N LEU A 234 1.65 7.59 9.92
CA LEU A 234 0.61 8.53 10.29
C LEU A 234 -0.10 9.03 9.04
N THR A 235 -1.36 9.39 9.17
CA THR A 235 -2.10 10.15 8.16
C THR A 235 -1.47 11.54 8.04
N ARG A 236 -0.69 11.76 6.98
CA ARG A 236 0.09 13.01 6.78
C ARG A 236 -0.65 14.08 6.01
N SER A 237 -1.85 13.80 5.55
CA SER A 237 -2.59 14.68 4.66
C SER A 237 -4.08 14.50 4.85
N TYR A 238 -4.85 15.27 4.10
CA TYR A 238 -6.29 15.38 4.27
C TYR A 238 -7.03 14.49 3.29
N SER A 239 -8.18 13.97 3.70
CA SER A 239 -9.03 13.07 2.88
C SER A 239 -9.52 13.70 1.58
N TRP A 240 -9.58 15.04 1.47
CA TRP A 240 -9.97 15.68 0.22
C TRP A 240 -8.95 15.44 -0.91
N LEU A 241 -7.72 15.02 -0.62
CA LEU A 241 -6.77 14.59 -1.66
C LEU A 241 -7.25 13.34 -2.42
N GLU A 242 -8.19 12.58 -1.88
CA GLU A 242 -8.81 11.47 -2.62
C GLU A 242 -9.61 11.97 -3.84
N LEU A 243 -9.93 13.27 -3.92
CA LEU A 243 -10.54 13.89 -5.11
C LEU A 243 -9.63 13.87 -6.34
N ILE A 244 -8.33 13.65 -6.17
CA ILE A 244 -7.36 13.57 -7.28
C ILE A 244 -6.80 12.15 -7.45
N ASN A 245 -7.45 11.13 -6.88
CA ASN A 245 -7.06 9.73 -7.03
C ASN A 245 -7.12 9.31 -8.52
N PRO A 246 -5.99 8.97 -9.16
CA PRO A 246 -5.94 8.64 -10.58
C PRO A 246 -6.07 7.14 -10.89
N ALA A 247 -6.28 6.30 -9.87
CA ALA A 247 -6.12 4.86 -10.03
C ALA A 247 -7.30 4.16 -10.70
N GLU A 248 -8.49 4.78 -10.74
CA GLU A 248 -9.74 4.32 -11.38
C GLU A 248 -10.32 2.99 -10.82
N THR A 249 -9.48 2.01 -10.52
CA THR A 249 -9.81 0.67 -10.03
C THR A 249 -9.74 0.56 -8.51
N PHE A 250 -9.12 1.54 -7.84
CA PHE A 250 -8.88 1.52 -6.39
C PHE A 250 -9.32 2.83 -5.76
N GLY A 251 -10.02 2.75 -4.63
CA GLY A 251 -10.36 3.89 -3.78
C GLY A 251 -9.60 3.85 -2.46
N ASP A 252 -9.52 4.99 -1.79
CA ASP A 252 -8.89 5.18 -0.47
C ASP A 252 -7.40 4.82 -0.47
N ILE A 253 -6.68 5.29 -1.49
CA ILE A 253 -5.24 4.98 -1.69
C ILE A 253 -4.32 6.20 -1.60
N VAL A 254 -4.84 7.42 -1.55
CA VAL A 254 -4.02 8.64 -1.67
C VAL A 254 -3.33 8.98 -0.35
N ILE A 255 -3.93 8.60 0.79
CA ILE A 255 -3.35 8.77 2.12
C ILE A 255 -3.46 7.46 2.91
N ASP A 256 -2.61 7.30 3.93
CA ASP A 256 -2.72 6.18 4.87
C ASP A 256 -3.82 6.49 5.90
N TYR A 257 -5.01 5.93 5.72
CA TYR A 257 -6.17 6.16 6.58
C TYR A 257 -6.08 5.35 7.88
N PRO A 258 -6.58 5.87 9.00
CA PRO A 258 -6.73 5.09 10.21
C PRO A 258 -7.84 4.04 10.05
N TYR A 259 -7.57 2.82 10.49
CA TYR A 259 -8.50 1.69 10.34
C TYR A 259 -8.86 1.07 11.69
N VAL A 260 -10.06 0.47 11.78
CA VAL A 260 -10.56 -0.17 13.00
C VAL A 260 -9.70 -1.38 13.38
N GLU A 261 -9.21 -2.14 12.39
CA GLU A 261 -8.40 -3.34 12.57
C GLU A 261 -7.03 -2.99 13.16
N CYS A 262 -6.34 -2.01 12.56
CA CYS A 262 -5.05 -1.49 13.04
C CYS A 262 -5.18 -0.92 14.45
N THR A 263 -6.23 -0.11 14.68
CA THR A 263 -6.49 0.52 15.98
C THR A 263 -6.80 -0.52 17.05
N SER A 264 -7.67 -1.51 16.75
CA SER A 264 -8.02 -2.59 17.67
C SER A 264 -6.82 -3.48 18.01
N ALA A 265 -6.00 -3.85 17.01
CA ALA A 265 -4.79 -4.63 17.22
C ALA A 265 -3.79 -3.89 18.13
N ALA A 266 -3.60 -2.58 17.91
CA ALA A 266 -2.75 -1.75 18.76
C ALA A 266 -3.26 -1.67 20.21
N ILE A 267 -4.58 -1.49 20.41
CA ILE A 267 -5.19 -1.51 21.75
C ILE A 267 -4.93 -2.85 22.45
N GLN A 268 -5.19 -3.97 21.77
CA GLN A 268 -4.99 -5.31 22.35
C GLN A 268 -3.54 -5.56 22.77
N ALA A 269 -2.58 -5.13 21.94
CA ALA A 269 -1.16 -5.21 22.25
C ALA A 269 -0.78 -4.33 23.45
N LEU A 270 -1.20 -3.07 23.47
CA LEU A 270 -0.92 -2.12 24.55
C LEU A 270 -1.55 -2.53 25.89
N VAL A 271 -2.79 -3.04 25.87
CA VAL A 271 -3.47 -3.55 27.07
C VAL A 271 -2.72 -4.77 27.63
N SER A 272 -2.28 -5.68 26.75
CA SER A 272 -1.51 -6.86 27.16
C SER A 272 -0.14 -6.47 27.72
N PHE A 273 0.55 -5.54 27.07
CA PHE A 273 1.83 -4.99 27.53
C PHE A 273 1.69 -4.31 28.90
N LYS A 274 0.68 -3.45 29.07
CA LYS A 274 0.40 -2.75 30.33
C LYS A 274 0.20 -3.72 31.51
N LYS A 275 -0.45 -4.88 31.28
CA LYS A 275 -0.63 -5.90 32.33
C LYS A 275 0.69 -6.51 32.79
N LEU A 276 1.64 -6.70 31.87
CA LEU A 276 2.96 -7.27 32.15
C LEU A 276 3.93 -6.23 32.72
N TYR A 277 3.80 -4.96 32.32
CA TYR A 277 4.72 -3.87 32.69
C TYR A 277 3.96 -2.62 33.21
N PRO A 278 3.25 -2.72 34.34
CA PRO A 278 2.32 -1.68 34.78
C PRO A 278 2.95 -0.31 35.09
N GLY A 279 4.23 -0.28 35.49
CA GLY A 279 4.94 0.98 35.78
C GLY A 279 5.57 1.66 34.56
N HIS A 280 5.54 1.03 33.38
CA HIS A 280 6.22 1.56 32.20
C HIS A 280 5.31 2.51 31.41
N ARG A 281 5.63 3.81 31.40
CA ARG A 281 4.93 4.88 30.64
C ARG A 281 3.41 4.81 30.75
N GLN A 282 2.91 4.48 31.94
CA GLN A 282 1.50 4.18 32.21
C GLN A 282 0.55 5.26 31.70
N GLU A 283 0.80 6.53 32.02
CA GLU A 283 -0.07 7.65 31.66
C GLU A 283 -0.23 7.83 30.15
N GLU A 284 0.84 7.60 29.40
CA GLU A 284 0.89 7.78 27.95
C GLU A 284 0.19 6.62 27.24
N ILE A 285 0.45 5.38 27.70
CA ILE A 285 -0.25 4.19 27.21
C ILE A 285 -1.75 4.31 27.46
N GLU A 286 -2.16 4.73 28.66
CA GLU A 286 -3.57 4.93 28.98
C GLU A 286 -4.21 6.05 28.15
N ARG A 287 -3.48 7.14 27.90
CA ARG A 287 -3.96 8.23 27.04
C ARG A 287 -4.15 7.75 25.59
N CYS A 288 -3.20 6.98 25.08
CA CYS A 288 -3.24 6.36 23.76
C CYS A 288 -4.46 5.43 23.62
N ILE A 289 -4.63 4.48 24.55
CA ILE A 289 -5.78 3.57 24.58
C ILE A 289 -7.11 4.35 24.63
N ARG A 290 -7.20 5.41 25.46
CA ARG A 290 -8.42 6.24 25.54
C ARG A 290 -8.74 6.94 24.22
N LYS A 291 -7.75 7.50 23.52
CA LYS A 291 -7.96 8.13 22.21
C LYS A 291 -8.36 7.09 21.15
N ALA A 292 -7.65 5.97 21.09
CA ALA A 292 -7.94 4.88 20.15
C ALA A 292 -9.33 4.28 20.37
N THR A 293 -9.77 4.15 21.62
CA THR A 293 -11.13 3.67 21.94
C THR A 293 -12.19 4.65 21.43
N LYS A 294 -12.00 5.97 21.63
CA LYS A 294 -12.89 7.00 21.09
C LYS A 294 -12.95 6.99 19.57
N PHE A 295 -11.82 6.73 18.90
CA PHE A 295 -11.80 6.56 17.45
C PHE A 295 -12.70 5.39 17.02
N ILE A 296 -12.51 4.20 17.61
CA ILE A 296 -13.34 3.01 17.30
C ILE A 296 -14.83 3.29 17.51
N GLU A 297 -15.19 3.94 18.62
CA GLU A 297 -16.58 4.33 18.90
C GLU A 297 -17.12 5.32 17.86
N SER A 298 -16.29 6.26 17.39
CA SER A 298 -16.72 7.31 16.45
C SER A 298 -16.98 6.82 15.04
N ILE A 299 -16.38 5.70 14.63
CA ILE A 299 -16.52 5.11 13.29
C ILE A 299 -17.48 3.91 13.27
N GLN A 300 -18.18 3.64 14.37
CA GLN A 300 -19.18 2.59 14.43
C GLN A 300 -20.44 3.00 13.64
N GLU A 301 -20.94 2.09 12.82
CA GLU A 301 -22.19 2.30 12.08
C GLU A 301 -23.41 2.23 13.00
N LYS A 302 -24.52 2.82 12.54
CA LYS A 302 -25.78 2.86 13.33
C LYS A 302 -26.36 1.48 13.64
N ASP A 303 -26.06 0.49 12.81
CA ASP A 303 -26.47 -0.91 13.01
C ASP A 303 -25.55 -1.66 13.98
N GLY A 304 -24.51 -1.00 14.48
CA GLY A 304 -23.52 -1.55 15.41
C GLY A 304 -22.31 -2.19 14.74
N SER A 305 -22.26 -2.25 13.41
CA SER A 305 -21.13 -2.81 12.66
C SER A 305 -19.96 -1.82 12.52
N TRP A 306 -18.81 -2.34 12.11
CA TRP A 306 -17.65 -1.55 11.69
C TRP A 306 -17.26 -1.96 10.28
N PHE A 307 -16.91 -0.98 9.45
CA PHE A 307 -16.36 -1.23 8.13
C PHE A 307 -14.91 -1.72 8.25
N ALA A 308 -14.58 -2.82 7.56
CA ALA A 308 -13.26 -3.43 7.56
C ALA A 308 -12.74 -3.55 6.11
N PRO A 309 -11.72 -2.78 5.70
CA PRO A 309 -11.16 -2.85 4.36
C PRO A 309 -10.27 -4.08 4.12
N PHE A 310 -9.79 -4.78 5.15
CA PHE A 310 -8.93 -5.97 5.01
C PHE A 310 -9.53 -7.19 5.74
N PRO A 311 -9.45 -8.44 5.20
CA PRO A 311 -9.05 -8.87 3.85
C PRO A 311 -10.24 -9.06 2.89
N LEU A 312 -11.47 -8.81 3.32
CA LEU A 312 -12.69 -8.97 2.53
C LEU A 312 -13.69 -7.87 2.92
N LYS A 313 -14.36 -7.28 1.92
CA LYS A 313 -15.54 -6.39 2.08
C LYS A 313 -16.76 -7.16 2.62
N THR A 314 -16.60 -7.87 3.73
CA THR A 314 -17.68 -8.56 4.43
C THR A 314 -17.53 -8.26 5.91
N CYS A 315 -18.48 -7.49 6.44
CA CYS A 315 -18.69 -7.26 7.87
C CYS A 315 -18.45 -8.55 8.66
N ILE A 316 -17.41 -8.58 9.50
CA ILE A 316 -17.11 -9.72 10.38
C ILE A 316 -18.15 -9.84 11.52
N TRP A 317 -19.10 -8.91 11.64
CA TRP A 317 -20.13 -8.92 12.69
C TRP A 317 -21.53 -8.60 12.15
N ARG A 318 -22.09 -9.49 11.32
CA ARG A 318 -23.55 -9.61 11.21
C ARG A 318 -24.02 -10.64 12.23
N THR A 319 -24.40 -10.19 13.42
CA THR A 319 -25.28 -10.93 14.32
C THR A 319 -26.60 -10.17 14.43
N GLY A 320 -27.66 -10.73 13.87
CA GLY A 320 -29.00 -10.17 13.84
C GLY A 320 -29.81 -10.79 12.72
#